data_AF-A0A7N4P9H1-F1
#
_entry.id   AF-A0A7N4P9H1-F1
#
_cell.length_a   1.000
_cell.length_b   1.000
_cell.length_c   1.000
_cell.angle_alpha   90.00
_cell.angle_beta   90.00
_cell.angle_gamma   90.00
#
_symmetry.space_group_name_H-M   'P 1'
#
loop_
_entity.id
_entity.type
_entity.pdbx_description
1 polymer ?
#
loop_
_entity_poly.entity_id
_entity_poly.type
_entity_poly.pdbx_seq_one_letter_code
_entity_poly.pdbx_strand_id
1 'polypeptide(L)'
;MPGKQRTTLLCALHDLLGNRTALQDLEDKLLHVLDSGIWGKMEGPGNTILSNLQDSSDSPVNGYITGFLYLLEALAALSDNQHDLLAQSLEKKILSQQLKLVKSILETNFNQFHSTFILPPEILSLIDEELNLSLELVEDCGLQLQRTEQMLILDPEGKNPLCALYGALSCLLSLSED
;
A
#
# COMPACT_ATOMS: atom_id res chain seq x y z
N MET A 1 1.40 -2.32 18.08
CA MET A 1 -0.02 -2.70 18.02
C MET A 1 -0.17 -4.22 18.15
N PRO A 2 -1.09 -4.75 18.97
CA PRO A 2 -1.31 -6.20 19.13
C PRO A 2 -1.68 -6.92 17.82
N GLY A 3 -1.31 -8.21 17.68
CA GLY A 3 -1.55 -9.02 16.47
C GLY A 3 -3.01 -9.07 16.03
N LYS A 4 -3.95 -9.39 16.94
CA LYS A 4 -5.39 -9.42 16.64
C LYS A 4 -5.93 -8.10 16.10
N GLN A 5 -5.41 -6.99 16.61
CA GLN A 5 -5.83 -5.65 16.18
C GLN A 5 -5.30 -5.35 14.77
N ARG A 6 -4.05 -5.71 14.47
CA ARG A 6 -3.48 -5.63 13.12
C ARG A 6 -4.32 -6.42 12.11
N THR A 7 -4.67 -7.66 12.41
CA THR A 7 -5.54 -8.46 11.53
C THR A 7 -6.90 -7.80 11.30
N THR A 8 -7.52 -7.27 12.36
CA THR A 8 -8.83 -6.60 12.26
C THR A 8 -8.76 -5.36 11.37
N LEU A 9 -7.70 -4.56 11.55
CA LEU A 9 -7.44 -3.38 10.74
C LEU A 9 -7.15 -3.73 9.28
N LEU A 10 -6.38 -4.79 9.03
CA LEU A 10 -6.07 -5.24 7.69
C LEU A 10 -7.31 -5.73 6.94
N CYS A 11 -8.18 -6.51 7.59
CA CYS A 11 -9.45 -6.94 6.99
C CYS A 11 -10.36 -5.74 6.67
N ALA A 12 -10.52 -4.82 7.61
CA ALA A 12 -11.34 -3.63 7.38
C ALA A 12 -10.76 -2.74 6.27
N LEU A 13 -9.44 -2.65 6.14
CA LEU A 13 -8.79 -1.90 5.07
C LEU A 13 -8.95 -2.59 3.71
N HIS A 14 -8.83 -3.92 3.65
CA HIS A 14 -9.09 -4.70 2.44
C HIS A 14 -10.50 -4.42 1.90
N ASP A 15 -11.52 -4.41 2.77
CA ASP A 15 -12.90 -4.07 2.40
C ASP A 15 -13.06 -2.63 1.87
N LEU A 16 -12.13 -1.72 2.19
CA LEU A 16 -12.16 -0.32 1.76
C LEU A 16 -11.36 -0.05 0.48
N LEU A 17 -10.43 -0.93 0.08
CA LEU A 17 -9.56 -0.68 -1.08
C LEU A 17 -10.36 -0.36 -2.35
N GLY A 18 -11.47 -1.08 -2.57
CA GLY A 18 -12.38 -0.84 -3.70
C GLY A 18 -13.34 0.35 -3.55
N ASN A 19 -13.23 1.16 -2.49
CA ASN A 19 -14.12 2.29 -2.23
C ASN A 19 -13.34 3.56 -1.85
N ARG A 20 -12.92 4.32 -2.86
CA ARG A 20 -12.19 5.59 -2.67
C ARG A 20 -12.91 6.58 -1.78
N THR A 21 -14.22 6.73 -1.93
CA THR A 21 -14.99 7.69 -1.12
C THR A 21 -14.92 7.31 0.35
N ALA A 22 -15.04 6.02 0.68
CA ALA A 22 -14.93 5.57 2.06
C ALA A 22 -13.50 5.70 2.62
N LEU A 23 -12.46 5.54 1.79
CA LEU A 23 -11.07 5.82 2.19
C LEU A 23 -10.86 7.32 2.47
N GLN A 24 -11.38 8.20 1.62
CA GLN A 24 -11.31 9.66 1.83
C GLN A 24 -12.09 10.08 3.09
N ASP A 25 -13.30 9.56 3.27
CA ASP A 25 -14.11 9.84 4.47
C ASP A 25 -13.37 9.40 5.75
N LEU A 26 -12.63 8.28 5.69
CA LEU A 26 -11.80 7.82 6.80
C LEU A 26 -10.64 8.77 7.07
N GLU A 27 -9.94 9.22 6.03
CA GLU A 27 -8.85 10.20 6.14
C GLU A 27 -9.33 11.49 6.81
N ASP A 28 -10.44 12.06 6.32
CA ASP A 28 -11.05 13.28 6.85
C ASP A 28 -11.42 13.13 8.34
N LYS A 29 -11.93 11.95 8.73
CA LYS A 29 -12.23 11.65 10.14
C LYS A 29 -10.98 11.57 11.00
N LEU A 30 -9.92 10.94 10.51
CA LEU A 30 -8.66 10.83 11.24
C LEU A 30 -7.98 12.19 11.40
N LEU A 31 -8.00 13.03 10.37
CA LEU A 31 -7.52 14.42 10.46
C LEU A 31 -8.32 15.22 11.49
N HIS A 32 -9.66 15.10 11.47
CA HIS A 32 -10.50 15.75 12.48
C HIS A 32 -10.20 15.29 13.91
N VAL A 33 -9.90 14.00 14.10
CA VAL A 33 -9.49 13.46 15.41
C VAL A 33 -8.16 14.07 15.86
N LEU A 34 -7.19 14.25 14.95
CA LEU A 34 -5.92 14.90 15.30
C LEU A 34 -6.11 16.37 15.69
N ASP A 35 -6.95 17.10 14.96
CA ASP A 35 -7.17 18.53 15.20
C ASP A 35 -8.00 18.82 16.45
N SER A 36 -9.05 18.03 16.68
CA SER A 36 -10.05 18.30 17.73
C SER A 36 -9.98 17.36 18.93
N GLY A 37 -9.34 16.20 18.80
CA GLY A 37 -9.37 15.11 19.77
C GLY A 37 -10.70 14.36 19.85
N ILE A 38 -11.68 14.70 19.00
CA ILE A 38 -13.04 14.14 19.06
C ILE A 38 -13.18 12.97 18.09
N TRP A 39 -13.43 11.80 18.64
CA TRP A 39 -13.76 10.60 17.86
C TRP A 39 -15.18 10.66 17.32
N GLY A 40 -15.30 10.60 16.00
CA GLY A 40 -16.57 10.46 15.31
C GLY A 40 -17.04 9.02 15.24
N LYS A 41 -18.13 8.81 14.49
CA LYS A 41 -18.58 7.49 14.06
C LYS A 41 -18.61 7.45 12.53
N MET A 42 -18.41 6.26 12.00
CA MET A 42 -18.62 5.94 10.59
C MET A 42 -19.57 4.74 10.50
N GLU A 43 -19.96 4.38 9.28
CA GLU A 43 -20.60 3.10 9.01
C GLU A 43 -19.59 2.13 8.39
N GLY A 44 -19.87 0.83 8.49
CA GLY A 44 -19.09 -0.20 7.80
C GLY A 44 -17.63 -0.32 8.28
N PRO A 45 -16.71 -0.75 7.39
CA PRO A 45 -15.31 -1.05 7.74
C PRO A 45 -14.54 0.15 8.28
N GLY A 46 -14.86 1.38 7.84
CA GLY A 46 -14.23 2.60 8.35
C GLY A 46 -14.43 2.79 9.87
N ASN A 47 -15.61 2.42 10.39
CA ASN A 47 -15.85 2.46 11.84
C ASN A 47 -15.02 1.43 12.59
N THR A 48 -14.81 0.25 12.01
CA THR A 48 -13.93 -0.77 12.58
C THR A 48 -12.52 -0.23 12.71
N ILE A 49 -12.00 0.49 11.70
CA ILE A 49 -10.68 1.12 11.77
C ILE A 49 -10.64 2.19 12.87
N LEU A 50 -11.58 3.13 12.88
CA LEU A 50 -11.65 4.19 13.89
C LEU A 50 -11.69 3.64 15.31
N SER A 51 -12.57 2.68 15.61
CA SER A 51 -12.69 2.13 16.97
C SER A 51 -11.42 1.39 17.41
N ASN A 52 -10.77 0.64 16.51
CA ASN A 52 -9.52 -0.04 16.85
C ASN A 52 -8.37 0.97 17.11
N LEU A 53 -8.28 2.04 16.33
CA LEU A 53 -7.29 3.10 16.56
C LEU A 53 -7.57 3.86 17.86
N GLN A 54 -8.84 4.06 18.21
CA GLN A 54 -9.27 4.66 19.47
C GLN A 54 -8.88 3.81 20.68
N ASP A 55 -9.15 2.50 20.66
CA ASP A 55 -8.88 1.59 21.78
C ASP A 55 -7.37 1.44 22.08
N SER A 56 -6.51 1.89 21.17
CA SER A 56 -5.05 1.92 21.34
C SER A 56 -4.52 3.20 21.99
N SER A 57 -5.40 4.11 22.45
CA SER A 57 -5.06 5.46 22.88
C SER A 57 -4.35 5.60 24.25
N ASP A 58 -4.06 4.51 24.97
CA ASP A 58 -3.27 4.54 26.22
C ASP A 58 -1.75 4.80 25.97
N SER A 59 -1.32 4.97 24.72
CA SER A 59 0.04 5.30 24.29
C SER A 59 -0.02 6.21 23.05
N PRO A 60 1.00 7.04 22.74
CA PRO A 60 0.86 8.37 22.15
C PRO A 60 -0.11 8.37 20.96
N VAL A 61 -1.30 8.92 21.21
CA VAL A 61 -2.48 8.97 20.32
C VAL A 61 -2.15 9.46 18.90
N ASN A 62 -1.02 10.12 18.71
CA ASN A 62 -0.58 10.64 17.43
C ASN A 62 0.09 9.60 16.50
N GLY A 63 0.79 8.59 17.03
CA GLY A 63 1.68 7.74 16.21
C GLY A 63 0.94 6.83 15.23
N TYR A 64 -0.09 6.11 15.72
CA TYR A 64 -0.87 5.20 14.89
C TYR A 64 -1.78 5.94 13.91
N ILE A 65 -2.37 7.06 14.32
CA ILE A 65 -3.19 7.90 13.44
C ILE A 65 -2.33 8.49 12.33
N THR A 66 -1.16 9.04 12.65
CA THR A 66 -0.22 9.57 11.65
C THR A 66 0.23 8.47 10.68
N GLY A 67 0.52 7.27 11.18
CA GLY A 67 0.89 6.13 10.34
C GLY A 67 -0.24 5.69 9.40
N PHE A 68 -1.49 5.72 9.86
CA PHE A 68 -2.65 5.43 9.03
C PHE A 68 -2.92 6.54 8.00
N LEU A 69 -2.77 7.81 8.36
CA LEU A 69 -2.88 8.92 7.42
C LEU A 69 -1.82 8.82 6.32
N TYR A 70 -0.58 8.51 6.68
CA TYR A 70 0.48 8.25 5.68
C TYR A 70 0.11 7.11 4.72
N LEU A 71 -0.50 6.03 5.23
CA LEU A 71 -1.01 4.95 4.40
C LEU A 71 -2.14 5.41 3.46
N LEU A 72 -3.09 6.20 3.97
CA LEU A 72 -4.21 6.71 3.17
C LEU A 72 -3.73 7.67 2.08
N GLU A 73 -2.80 8.56 2.38
CA GLU A 73 -2.15 9.45 1.40
C GLU A 73 -1.41 8.64 0.33
N ALA A 74 -0.68 7.59 0.74
CA ALA A 74 0.03 6.71 -0.19
C ALA A 74 -0.95 5.96 -1.11
N LEU A 75 -2.08 5.48 -0.59
CA LEU A 75 -3.15 4.85 -1.37
C LEU A 75 -3.82 5.86 -2.31
N ALA A 76 -4.11 7.08 -1.86
CA ALA A 76 -4.75 8.11 -2.67
C ALA A 76 -3.95 8.47 -3.95
N ALA A 77 -2.61 8.32 -3.89
CA ALA A 77 -1.71 8.53 -5.02
C ALA A 77 -1.68 7.37 -6.04
N LEU A 78 -2.33 6.24 -5.75
CA LEU A 78 -2.41 5.07 -6.64
C LEU A 78 -3.63 5.12 -7.56
N SER A 79 -3.59 4.36 -8.66
CA SER A 79 -4.71 4.20 -9.59
C SER A 79 -5.83 3.32 -9.00
N ASP A 80 -7.05 3.38 -9.56
CA ASP A 80 -8.14 2.47 -9.18
C ASP A 80 -7.76 1.00 -9.37
N ASN A 81 -7.08 0.71 -10.49
CA ASN A 81 -6.60 -0.62 -10.79
C ASN A 81 -5.57 -1.11 -9.76
N GLN A 82 -4.66 -0.24 -9.30
CA GLN A 82 -3.71 -0.58 -8.24
C GLN A 82 -4.40 -0.90 -6.91
N HIS A 83 -5.54 -0.28 -6.58
CA HIS A 83 -6.31 -0.64 -5.39
C HIS A 83 -6.86 -2.08 -5.49
N ASP A 84 -7.42 -2.44 -6.64
CA ASP A 84 -7.94 -3.79 -6.89
C ASP A 84 -6.82 -4.84 -6.89
N LEU A 85 -5.65 -4.50 -7.47
CA LEU A 85 -4.48 -5.36 -7.45
C LEU A 85 -3.93 -5.54 -6.02
N LEU A 86 -3.90 -4.48 -5.20
CA LEU A 86 -3.50 -4.58 -3.79
C LEU A 86 -4.44 -5.47 -2.97
N ALA A 87 -5.75 -5.42 -3.22
CA ALA A 87 -6.71 -6.30 -2.58
C ALA A 87 -6.43 -7.78 -2.92
N GLN A 88 -6.15 -8.07 -4.19
CA GLN A 88 -5.76 -9.42 -4.62
C GLN A 88 -4.39 -9.85 -4.07
N SER A 89 -3.42 -8.94 -3.98
CA SER A 89 -2.11 -9.20 -3.36
C SER A 89 -2.21 -9.61 -1.91
N LEU A 90 -3.13 -8.99 -1.16
CA LEU A 90 -3.42 -9.32 0.24
C LEU A 90 -3.97 -10.75 0.37
N GLU A 91 -4.92 -11.13 -0.50
CA GLU A 91 -5.50 -12.47 -0.51
C GLU A 91 -4.47 -13.55 -0.85
N LYS A 92 -3.58 -13.27 -1.81
CA LYS A 92 -2.51 -14.17 -2.24
C LYS A 92 -1.28 -14.15 -1.31
N LYS A 93 -1.21 -13.20 -0.36
CA LYS A 93 -0.10 -13.03 0.59
C LYS A 93 1.26 -12.81 -0.07
N ILE A 94 1.29 -12.03 -1.15
CA ILE A 94 2.50 -11.76 -1.95
C ILE A 94 3.09 -10.35 -1.73
N LEU A 95 2.58 -9.59 -0.75
CA LEU A 95 3.04 -8.23 -0.47
C LEU A 95 4.56 -8.14 -0.20
N SER A 96 5.14 -9.14 0.47
CA SER A 96 6.58 -9.14 0.76
C SER A 96 7.42 -9.20 -0.51
N GLN A 97 7.01 -10.03 -1.47
CA GLN A 97 7.65 -10.16 -2.77
C GLN A 97 7.48 -8.87 -3.57
N GLN A 98 6.28 -8.30 -3.61
CA GLN A 98 6.01 -7.03 -4.29
C GLN A 98 6.81 -5.86 -3.70
N LEU A 99 6.91 -5.78 -2.37
CA LEU A 99 7.70 -4.75 -1.70
C LEU A 99 9.18 -4.85 -2.08
N LYS A 100 9.72 -6.09 -2.16
CA LYS A 100 11.09 -6.32 -2.62
C LYS A 100 11.29 -5.89 -4.08
N LEU A 101 10.34 -6.21 -4.96
CA LEU A 101 10.38 -5.76 -6.36
C LEU A 101 10.46 -4.23 -6.44
N VAL A 102 9.51 -3.53 -5.81
CA VAL A 102 9.45 -2.08 -5.82
C VAL A 102 10.71 -1.46 -5.21
N LYS A 103 11.21 -2.02 -4.11
CA LYS A 103 12.47 -1.61 -3.48
C LYS A 103 13.64 -1.75 -4.43
N SER A 104 13.80 -2.88 -5.10
CA SER A 104 14.89 -3.12 -6.05
C SER A 104 14.83 -2.17 -7.25
N ILE A 105 13.62 -1.86 -7.76
CA ILE A 105 13.45 -0.87 -8.83
C ILE A 105 13.89 0.52 -8.34
N LEU A 106 13.44 0.95 -7.16
CA LEU A 106 13.79 2.25 -6.58
C LEU A 106 15.30 2.37 -6.32
N GLU A 107 15.93 1.35 -5.75
CA GLU A 107 17.38 1.34 -5.48
C GLU A 107 18.22 1.41 -6.76
N THR A 108 17.79 0.71 -7.82
CA THR A 108 18.50 0.68 -9.12
C THR A 108 18.34 1.98 -9.90
N ASN A 109 17.19 2.64 -9.77
CA ASN A 109 16.84 3.84 -10.54
C ASN A 109 17.05 5.16 -9.77
N PHE A 110 17.44 5.11 -8.49
CA PHE A 110 17.48 6.28 -7.59
C PHE A 110 18.25 7.49 -8.15
N ASN A 111 19.31 7.24 -8.92
CA ASN A 111 20.17 8.29 -9.49
C ASN A 111 19.97 8.54 -10.99
N GLN A 112 19.37 7.61 -11.73
CA GLN A 112 19.24 7.66 -13.20
C GLN A 112 17.94 6.97 -13.64
N PHE A 113 16.86 7.73 -13.76
CA PHE A 113 15.51 7.26 -14.16
C PHE A 113 15.38 6.92 -15.67
N HIS A 114 16.45 6.38 -16.25
CA HIS A 114 16.50 5.86 -17.62
C HIS A 114 17.29 4.54 -17.70
N SER A 115 17.57 3.92 -16.54
CA SER A 115 18.32 2.67 -16.49
C SER A 115 17.40 1.47 -16.66
N THR A 116 17.94 0.45 -17.31
CA THR A 116 17.25 -0.82 -17.49
C THR A 116 17.37 -1.65 -16.22
N PHE A 117 16.25 -2.22 -15.76
CA PHE A 117 16.21 -3.05 -14.57
C PHE A 117 15.95 -4.52 -14.94
N ILE A 118 16.74 -5.43 -14.37
CA ILE A 118 16.55 -6.89 -14.50
C ILE A 118 15.77 -7.37 -13.29
N LEU A 119 14.73 -8.19 -13.52
CA LEU A 119 13.91 -8.75 -12.45
C LEU A 119 14.76 -9.54 -11.43
N PRO A 120 14.54 -9.34 -10.11
CA PRO A 120 15.25 -10.09 -9.08
C PRO A 120 14.86 -11.58 -9.13
N PRO A 121 15.79 -12.51 -8.84
CA PRO A 121 15.50 -13.96 -8.85
C PRO A 121 14.32 -14.36 -7.95
N GLU A 122 14.12 -13.67 -6.84
CA GLU A 122 13.04 -13.92 -5.89
C GLU A 122 11.67 -13.60 -6.49
N ILE A 123 11.59 -12.63 -7.42
CA ILE A 123 10.35 -12.29 -8.14
C ILE A 123 10.06 -13.32 -9.22
N LEU A 124 11.11 -13.84 -9.86
CA LEU A 124 11.00 -14.95 -10.82
C LEU A 124 10.59 -16.27 -10.14
N SER A 125 10.61 -16.35 -8.82
CA SER A 125 10.14 -17.53 -8.07
C SER A 125 8.61 -17.54 -7.84
N LEU A 126 7.93 -16.42 -8.12
CA LEU A 126 6.46 -16.36 -8.13
C LEU A 126 5.91 -17.22 -9.27
N ILE A 127 4.72 -17.80 -9.07
CA ILE A 127 4.00 -18.43 -10.18
C ILE A 127 3.50 -17.37 -11.17
N ASP A 128 3.22 -17.76 -12.41
CA ASP A 128 2.88 -16.82 -13.50
C ASP A 128 1.76 -15.83 -13.15
N GLU A 129 0.73 -16.27 -12.42
CA GLU A 129 -0.38 -15.40 -12.00
C GLU A 129 0.06 -14.32 -11.00
N GLU A 130 0.83 -14.70 -9.98
CA GLU A 130 1.35 -13.79 -8.94
C GLU A 130 2.40 -12.84 -9.52
N LEU A 131 3.21 -13.33 -10.46
CA LEU A 131 4.16 -12.53 -11.21
C LEU A 131 3.43 -11.49 -12.06
N ASN A 132 2.43 -11.90 -12.85
CA ASN A 132 1.65 -10.99 -13.69
C ASN A 132 0.99 -9.89 -12.86
N LEU A 133 0.37 -10.26 -11.74
CA LEU A 133 -0.25 -9.30 -10.82
C LEU A 133 0.79 -8.31 -10.25
N SER A 134 1.97 -8.80 -9.86
CA SER A 134 3.05 -7.94 -9.36
C SER A 134 3.63 -7.01 -10.42
N LEU A 135 3.68 -7.46 -11.68
CA LEU A 135 4.13 -6.67 -12.81
C LEU A 135 3.11 -5.61 -13.19
N GLU A 136 1.82 -5.95 -13.23
CA GLU A 136 0.73 -5.01 -13.52
C GLU A 136 0.67 -3.88 -12.47
N LEU A 137 0.87 -4.23 -11.19
CA LEU A 137 0.90 -3.26 -10.09
C LEU A 137 1.99 -2.19 -10.28
N VAL A 138 3.15 -2.58 -10.82
CA VAL A 138 4.25 -1.64 -11.08
C VAL A 138 4.14 -0.97 -12.46
N GLU A 139 3.57 -1.62 -13.47
CA GLU A 139 3.28 -1.02 -14.79
C GLU A 139 2.41 0.24 -14.63
N ASP A 140 1.42 0.20 -13.73
CA ASP A 140 0.55 1.34 -13.40
C ASP A 140 1.29 2.52 -12.74
N CYS A 141 2.51 2.33 -12.27
CA CYS A 141 3.39 3.41 -11.83
C CYS A 141 4.10 4.11 -13.00
N GLY A 142 3.75 3.85 -14.27
CA GLY A 142 4.44 4.42 -15.43
C GLY A 142 5.72 3.66 -15.81
N LEU A 143 5.80 2.37 -15.46
CA LEU A 143 6.89 1.49 -15.91
C LEU A 143 6.54 0.88 -17.26
N GLN A 144 7.44 0.98 -18.23
CA GLN A 144 7.34 0.23 -19.48
C GLN A 144 8.06 -1.11 -19.33
N LEU A 145 7.29 -2.20 -19.32
CA LEU A 145 7.82 -3.55 -19.22
C LEU A 145 8.16 -4.11 -20.61
N GLN A 146 9.44 -4.36 -20.85
CA GLN A 146 9.91 -5.19 -21.96
C GLN A 146 10.00 -6.65 -21.51
N ARG A 147 8.84 -7.35 -21.55
CA ARG A 147 8.71 -8.76 -21.12
C ARG A 147 9.70 -9.70 -21.82
N THR A 148 10.04 -9.42 -23.07
CA THR A 148 10.94 -10.24 -23.89
C THR A 148 12.37 -10.33 -23.33
N GLU A 149 12.82 -9.31 -22.60
CA GLU A 149 14.18 -9.23 -22.05
C GLU A 149 14.19 -9.28 -20.52
N GLN A 150 13.03 -9.49 -19.88
CA GLN A 150 12.85 -9.35 -18.42
C GLN A 150 13.32 -7.97 -17.92
N MET A 151 13.15 -6.95 -18.78
CA MET A 151 13.66 -5.61 -18.58
C MET A 151 12.52 -4.64 -18.28
N LEU A 152 12.71 -3.82 -17.24
CA LEU A 152 11.82 -2.72 -16.89
C LEU A 152 12.51 -1.39 -17.21
N ILE A 153 11.80 -0.49 -17.90
CA ILE A 153 12.22 0.89 -18.15
C ILE A 153 11.29 1.80 -17.37
N LEU A 154 11.86 2.58 -16.45
CA LEU A 154 11.09 3.52 -15.64
C LEU A 154 10.95 4.85 -16.38
N ASP A 155 9.71 5.32 -16.55
CA ASP A 155 9.46 6.71 -16.93
C ASP A 155 9.84 7.63 -15.76
N PRO A 156 10.55 8.76 -15.98
CA PRO A 156 10.75 9.78 -14.96
C PRO A 156 9.49 10.21 -14.21
N GLU A 157 8.33 10.23 -14.86
CA GLU A 157 7.04 10.56 -14.23
C GLU A 157 6.57 9.48 -13.24
N GLY A 158 7.07 8.26 -13.41
CA GLY A 158 6.70 7.11 -12.59
C GLY A 158 7.33 7.05 -11.20
N LYS A 159 8.27 7.94 -10.90
CA LYS A 159 8.95 7.98 -9.59
C LYS A 159 7.98 8.18 -8.43
N ASN A 160 7.08 9.14 -8.54
CA ASN A 160 6.17 9.49 -7.43
C ASN A 160 5.16 8.36 -7.16
N PRO A 161 4.46 7.82 -8.17
CA PRO A 161 3.62 6.63 -8.00
C PRO A 161 4.38 5.43 -7.41
N LEU A 162 5.61 5.20 -7.86
CA LEU A 162 6.42 4.08 -7.35
C LEU A 162 6.80 4.26 -5.88
N CYS A 163 7.13 5.48 -5.44
CA CYS A 163 7.34 5.80 -4.03
C CYS A 163 6.07 5.65 -3.20
N ALA A 164 4.91 6.07 -3.72
CA ALA A 164 3.62 5.88 -3.06
C ALA A 164 3.29 4.39 -2.89
N LEU A 165 3.50 3.59 -3.96
CA LEU A 165 3.32 2.15 -3.93
C LEU A 165 4.24 1.49 -2.90
N TYR A 166 5.50 1.90 -2.83
CA TYR A 166 6.43 1.43 -1.79
C TYR A 166 5.92 1.72 -0.38
N GLY A 167 5.42 2.94 -0.14
CA GLY A 167 4.84 3.35 1.14
C GLY A 167 3.62 2.52 1.51
N ALA A 168 2.68 2.38 0.58
CA ALA A 168 1.47 1.57 0.76
C ALA A 168 1.80 0.11 1.07
N LEU A 169 2.66 -0.54 0.28
CA LEU A 169 3.10 -1.92 0.49
C LEU A 169 3.79 -2.11 1.86
N SER A 170 4.64 -1.16 2.26
CA SER A 170 5.34 -1.22 3.55
C SER A 170 4.38 -1.16 4.74
N CYS A 171 3.39 -0.27 4.68
CA CYS A 171 2.36 -0.12 5.71
C CYS A 171 1.43 -1.34 5.76
N LEU A 172 0.96 -1.82 4.59
CA LEU A 172 0.13 -3.02 4.50
C LEU A 172 0.87 -4.25 5.03
N LEU A 173 2.14 -4.42 4.68
CA LEU A 173 2.96 -5.52 5.17
C LEU A 173 3.10 -5.45 6.70
N SER A 174 3.34 -4.27 7.27
CA SER A 174 3.44 -4.06 8.73
C SER A 174 2.15 -4.42 9.49
N LEU A 175 1.00 -4.32 8.83
CA LEU A 175 -0.30 -4.76 9.35
C LEU A 175 -0.57 -6.26 9.15
N SER A 176 0.17 -6.92 8.27
CA SER A 176 0.04 -8.35 7.96
C SER A 176 1.04 -9.25 8.70
N GLU A 177 2.15 -8.70 9.19
CA GLU A 177 3.14 -9.42 9.98
C GLU A 177 2.58 -9.81 11.36
N ASP A 178 2.92 -10.99 11.86
CA ASP A 178 2.58 -11.49 13.21
C ASP A 178 3.68 -11.18 14.24
#